data_AF-A0A2T6GIB6-F1
#
_entry.id   AF-A0A2T6GIB6-F1
#
_cell.length_a   1.000
_cell.length_b   1.000
_cell.length_c   1.000
_cell.angle_alpha   90.00
_cell.angle_beta   90.00
_cell.angle_gamma   90.00
#
_symmetry.space_group_name_H-M   'P 1'
#
loop_
_entity.id
_entity.type
_entity.pdbx_description
1 polymer ?
#
loop_
_entity_poly.entity_id
_entity_poly.type
_entity_poly.pdbx_seq_one_letter_code
_entity_poly.pdbx_strand_id
1 'polypeptide(L)'
;MLQRVMLCTLLTVIALPAFAAPAKVERRCGWFENPTPANATLTDRDGVWEIASQGGYQAEGDWPTFNDQQWVRTNNHYGYGCACVSASADPRTHRLDQLHKAQARPLSACRNDPRLYEPLREEDGIPVLPEDSPRFNGPGFSLQSPKGWKLSQTQNCLTLDHPKKRPNEEYTLHLCLRQGSLEQAAEELFFYQENGVWMRSAGRDAPSPVQDISGPGWKGLRAYQTCGISDEETGFHAYGGTCLMALLDSGRLQVVADSVGFFQDFATLDAILHSIRFDPVPAAQQNPH
;
A
#
# COMPACT_ATOMS: atom_id res chain seq x y z
N MET A 1 -1.60 76.75 -27.05
CA MET A 1 -0.88 75.47 -26.97
C MET A 1 -0.80 75.07 -25.50
N LEU A 2 -1.65 74.14 -25.03
CA LEU A 2 -1.52 73.57 -23.68
C LEU A 2 -1.32 72.06 -23.83
N GLN A 3 -0.17 71.61 -23.33
CA GLN A 3 0.40 70.27 -23.50
C GLN A 3 -0.22 69.32 -22.47
N ARG A 4 -0.86 68.25 -22.94
CA ARG A 4 -1.38 67.16 -22.11
C ARG A 4 -0.19 66.32 -21.60
N VAL A 5 0.11 66.37 -20.31
CA VAL A 5 1.03 65.43 -19.67
C VAL A 5 0.23 64.18 -19.31
N MET A 6 0.48 63.09 -20.06
CA MET A 6 -0.08 61.77 -19.79
C MET A 6 0.87 61.05 -18.83
N LEU A 7 0.44 60.87 -17.58
CA LEU A 7 1.19 60.16 -16.54
C LEU A 7 0.88 58.66 -16.66
N CYS A 8 1.80 57.89 -17.25
CA CYS A 8 1.72 56.42 -17.24
C CYS A 8 2.17 55.88 -15.87
N THR A 9 1.22 55.51 -15.02
CA THR A 9 1.48 54.72 -13.80
C THR A 9 1.81 53.28 -14.17
N LEU A 10 3.09 52.91 -14.01
CA LEU A 10 3.59 51.54 -14.15
C LEU A 10 3.23 50.75 -12.88
N LEU A 11 2.30 49.80 -12.96
CA LEU A 11 1.97 48.89 -11.86
C LEU A 11 3.02 47.77 -11.79
N THR A 12 3.97 47.87 -10.85
CA THR A 12 4.88 46.78 -10.49
C THR A 12 4.14 45.76 -9.63
N VAL A 13 3.79 44.61 -10.20
CA VAL A 13 3.28 43.45 -9.47
C VAL A 13 4.44 42.81 -8.71
N ILE A 14 4.50 43.04 -7.40
CA ILE A 14 5.43 42.35 -6.50
C ILE A 14 4.88 40.93 -6.33
N ALA A 15 5.49 39.95 -6.99
CA ALA A 15 5.23 38.54 -6.74
C ALA A 15 5.79 38.18 -5.35
N LEU A 16 4.91 38.11 -4.35
CA LEU A 16 5.25 37.57 -3.04
C LEU A 16 5.58 36.08 -3.21
N PRO A 17 6.71 35.59 -2.67
CA PRO A 17 6.97 34.17 -2.65
C PRO A 17 5.88 33.48 -1.82
N ALA A 18 5.24 32.47 -2.40
CA ALA A 18 4.31 31.60 -1.71
C ALA A 18 5.10 30.78 -0.67
N PHE A 19 5.19 31.28 0.55
CA PHE A 19 5.63 30.48 1.68
C PHE A 19 4.58 29.38 1.89
N ALA A 20 4.96 28.13 1.63
CA ALA A 20 4.15 26.99 2.02
C ALA A 20 3.85 27.11 3.51
N ALA A 21 2.56 27.10 3.87
CA ALA A 21 2.16 27.13 5.27
C ALA A 21 2.84 25.97 6.01
N PRO A 22 3.35 26.18 7.24
CA PRO A 22 3.96 25.10 8.01
C PRO A 22 2.96 23.94 8.12
N ALA A 23 3.42 22.72 7.79
CA ALA A 23 2.60 21.53 7.92
C ALA A 23 2.03 21.47 9.35
N LYS A 24 0.71 21.33 9.46
CA LYS A 24 0.01 21.37 10.73
C LYS A 24 0.40 20.14 11.54
N VAL A 25 0.82 20.34 12.79
CA VAL A 25 1.08 19.25 13.72
C VAL A 25 -0.26 18.64 14.14
N GLU A 26 -0.45 17.37 13.86
CA GLU A 26 -1.64 16.61 14.18
C GLU A 26 -1.32 15.50 15.18
N ARG A 27 -2.27 15.22 16.08
CA ARG A 27 -2.19 14.06 16.97
C ARG A 27 -3.06 12.94 16.41
N ARG A 28 -2.42 11.85 16.00
CA ARG A 28 -3.02 10.66 15.42
C ARG A 28 -2.84 9.48 16.35
N CYS A 29 -3.88 8.68 16.53
CA CYS A 29 -3.87 7.54 17.44
C CYS A 29 -4.48 6.34 16.73
N GLY A 30 -3.78 5.22 16.76
CA GLY A 30 -4.12 4.05 15.96
C GLY A 30 -3.14 2.90 16.13
N TRP A 31 -3.22 1.94 15.23
CA TRP A 31 -2.30 0.81 15.16
C TRP A 31 -0.99 1.26 14.52
N PHE A 32 0.10 1.21 15.28
CA PHE A 32 1.44 1.39 14.76
C PHE A 32 1.98 0.02 14.35
N GLU A 33 2.40 -0.10 13.11
CA GLU A 33 2.82 -1.37 12.51
C GLU A 33 4.27 -1.23 12.06
N ASN A 34 5.12 -2.19 12.46
CA ASN A 34 6.50 -2.32 12.00
C ASN A 34 6.75 -3.80 11.65
N PRO A 35 6.33 -4.27 10.47
CA PRO A 35 6.35 -5.69 10.10
C PRO A 35 7.75 -6.18 9.64
N THR A 36 8.62 -5.27 9.20
CA THR A 36 9.94 -5.58 8.65
C THR A 36 10.94 -4.43 8.91
N PRO A 37 12.26 -4.64 8.73
CA PRO A 37 13.24 -3.59 8.98
C PRO A 37 12.98 -2.34 8.13
N ALA A 38 13.02 -1.17 8.77
CA ALA A 38 12.86 0.17 8.17
C ALA A 38 11.49 0.48 7.54
N ASN A 39 10.45 -0.31 7.82
CA ASN A 39 9.07 -0.05 7.40
C ASN A 39 8.19 0.27 8.61
N ALA A 40 7.47 1.40 8.59
CA ALA A 40 6.52 1.74 9.65
C ALA A 40 5.30 2.50 9.13
N THR A 41 4.13 2.18 9.67
CA THR A 41 2.88 2.89 9.41
C THR A 41 2.09 3.15 10.69
N LEU A 42 1.15 4.09 10.63
CA LEU A 42 0.13 4.29 11.66
C LEU A 42 -1.26 4.26 11.04
N THR A 43 -2.04 3.24 11.37
CA THR A 43 -3.44 3.08 10.92
C THR A 43 -4.40 3.68 11.94
N ASP A 44 -5.01 4.82 11.61
CA ASP A 44 -6.03 5.48 12.42
C ASP A 44 -7.41 5.53 11.73
N ARG A 45 -8.34 6.31 12.28
CA ARG A 45 -9.72 6.40 11.75
C ARG A 45 -9.79 6.96 10.32
N ASP A 46 -8.79 7.78 9.95
CA ASP A 46 -8.74 8.52 8.69
C ASP A 46 -7.96 7.75 7.61
N GLY A 47 -7.29 6.66 7.99
CA GLY A 47 -6.55 5.80 7.06
C GLY A 47 -5.21 5.36 7.64
N VAL A 48 -4.38 4.84 6.75
CA VAL A 48 -3.03 4.40 7.06
C VAL A 48 -2.06 5.51 6.68
N TRP A 49 -1.20 5.87 7.62
CA TRP A 49 -0.19 6.91 7.44
C TRP A 49 1.20 6.29 7.33
N GLU A 50 1.90 6.55 6.23
CA GLU A 50 3.29 6.14 6.02
C GLU A 50 4.21 6.94 6.97
N ILE A 51 5.03 6.22 7.73
CA ILE A 51 6.09 6.78 8.59
C ILE A 51 7.46 6.44 8.01
N ALA A 52 7.64 5.23 7.49
CA ALA A 52 8.90 4.78 6.93
C ALA A 52 8.69 3.67 5.91
N SER A 53 9.50 3.69 4.85
CA SER A 53 9.59 2.65 3.82
C SER A 53 11.04 2.28 3.54
N GLN A 54 11.33 0.98 3.50
CA GLN A 54 12.66 0.44 3.24
C GLN A 54 13.18 0.92 1.87
N GLY A 55 14.38 1.53 1.87
CA GLY A 55 14.99 2.07 0.66
C GLY A 55 14.34 3.35 0.14
N GLY A 56 13.40 3.94 0.88
CA GLY A 56 12.63 5.11 0.48
C GLY A 56 12.44 6.12 1.59
N TYR A 57 11.22 6.63 1.69
CA TYR A 57 10.84 7.71 2.61
C TYR A 57 11.04 7.31 4.09
N GLN A 58 11.51 8.26 4.90
CA GLN A 58 11.73 8.08 6.34
C GLN A 58 11.36 9.37 7.07
N ALA A 59 10.41 9.29 7.99
CA ALA A 59 10.04 10.38 8.88
C ALA A 59 11.20 10.75 9.83
N GLU A 60 11.30 12.03 10.19
CA GLU A 60 12.25 12.51 11.21
C GLU A 60 11.66 12.35 12.61
N GLY A 61 12.46 11.87 13.57
CA GLY A 61 12.08 11.71 14.98
C GLY A 61 11.89 10.26 15.43
N ASP A 62 11.58 10.08 16.70
CA ASP A 62 11.57 8.75 17.34
C ASP A 62 10.23 8.02 17.18
N TRP A 63 10.31 6.70 16.97
CA TRP A 63 9.17 5.79 17.00
C TRP A 63 8.70 5.51 18.44
N PRO A 64 7.44 5.07 18.64
CA PRO A 64 6.96 4.70 19.96
C PRO A 64 7.71 3.49 20.51
N THR A 65 8.11 3.54 21.79
CA THR A 65 8.68 2.40 22.51
C THR A 65 7.56 1.56 23.13
N PHE A 66 7.57 0.25 22.88
CA PHE A 66 6.58 -0.70 23.41
C PHE A 66 7.21 -1.65 24.42
N ASN A 67 6.43 -2.07 25.43
CA ASN A 67 6.75 -3.23 26.25
C ASN A 67 6.03 -4.49 25.75
N ASP A 68 6.34 -5.66 26.33
CA ASP A 68 5.79 -6.96 25.91
C ASP A 68 4.25 -7.08 26.01
N GLN A 69 3.58 -6.24 26.81
CA GLN A 69 2.11 -6.22 26.89
C GLN A 69 1.46 -5.26 25.86
N GLN A 70 2.27 -4.41 25.23
CA GLN A 70 1.83 -3.40 24.26
C GLN A 70 2.22 -3.75 22.83
N TRP A 71 3.03 -4.80 22.63
CA TRP A 71 3.54 -5.25 21.34
C TRP A 71 3.05 -6.66 21.02
N VAL A 72 2.35 -6.80 19.90
CA VAL A 72 2.00 -8.10 19.34
C VAL A 72 3.06 -8.46 18.31
N ARG A 73 3.84 -9.49 18.60
CA ARG A 73 4.89 -9.98 17.68
C ARG A 73 4.27 -10.78 16.55
N THR A 74 4.69 -10.49 15.33
CA THR A 74 4.23 -11.19 14.12
C THR A 74 5.42 -11.81 13.37
N ASN A 75 6.58 -11.15 13.38
CA ASN A 75 7.81 -11.63 12.75
C ASN A 75 9.03 -11.35 13.65
N ASN A 76 9.47 -12.35 14.42
CA ASN A 76 10.59 -12.23 15.36
C ASN A 76 10.41 -11.07 16.38
N HIS A 77 11.07 -9.91 16.17
CA HIS A 77 10.93 -8.72 17.00
C HIS A 77 10.02 -7.65 16.38
N TYR A 78 9.60 -7.85 15.13
CA TYR A 78 8.62 -7.04 14.39
C TYR A 78 7.19 -7.38 14.81
N GLY A 79 6.27 -6.48 14.49
CA GLY A 79 4.88 -6.59 14.93
C GLY A 79 4.13 -5.29 14.89
N TYR A 80 3.14 -5.17 15.77
CA TYR A 80 2.32 -3.98 15.89
C TYR A 80 1.92 -3.70 17.34
N GLY A 81 1.52 -2.46 17.59
CA GLY A 81 1.02 -2.01 18.88
C GLY A 81 0.12 -0.79 18.75
N CYS A 82 -0.65 -0.50 19.78
CA CYS A 82 -1.48 0.70 19.79
C CYS A 82 -0.62 1.91 20.17
N ALA A 83 -0.67 3.01 19.43
CA ALA A 83 0.13 4.19 19.70
C ALA A 83 -0.61 5.51 19.40
N CYS A 84 -0.07 6.60 19.94
CA CYS A 84 -0.41 7.95 19.50
C CYS A 84 0.85 8.70 19.09
N VAL A 85 0.83 9.25 17.89
CA VAL A 85 1.89 10.04 17.28
C VAL A 85 1.41 11.47 17.09
N SER A 86 2.22 12.44 17.48
CA SER A 86 2.03 13.85 17.16
C SER A 86 3.07 14.24 16.13
N ALA A 87 2.62 14.53 14.90
CA ALA A 87 3.51 14.79 13.77
C ALA A 87 2.93 15.78 12.77
N SER A 88 3.78 16.38 11.94
CA SER A 88 3.35 17.03 10.71
C SER A 88 2.75 15.98 9.77
N ALA A 89 1.47 16.13 9.43
CA ALA A 89 0.76 15.19 8.55
C ALA A 89 0.51 15.85 7.19
N ASP A 90 0.91 15.19 6.09
CA ASP A 90 0.52 15.58 4.74
C ASP A 90 -0.69 14.72 4.30
N PRO A 91 -1.92 15.27 4.31
CA PRO A 91 -3.12 14.52 3.95
C PRO A 91 -3.20 14.18 2.46
N ARG A 92 -2.33 14.75 1.62
CA ARG A 92 -2.29 14.45 0.19
C ARG A 92 -1.51 13.17 -0.08
N THR A 93 -0.40 12.97 0.63
CA THR A 93 0.46 11.77 0.49
C THR A 93 0.20 10.72 1.57
N HIS A 94 -0.60 11.04 2.59
CA HIS A 94 -0.83 10.18 3.76
C HIS A 94 0.49 9.84 4.48
N ARG A 95 1.37 10.84 4.59
CA ARG A 95 2.66 10.73 5.29
C ARG A 95 2.66 11.48 6.60
N LEU A 96 3.39 10.93 7.58
CA LEU A 96 3.85 11.67 8.76
C LEU A 96 5.32 12.03 8.57
N ASP A 97 5.66 13.31 8.69
CA ASP A 97 7.03 13.81 8.47
C ASP A 97 7.81 13.99 9.77
N GLN A 98 7.44 14.98 10.56
CA GLN A 98 8.18 15.39 11.74
C GLN A 98 7.51 14.80 12.98
N LEU A 99 7.97 13.64 13.45
CA LEU A 99 7.47 12.93 14.63
C LEU A 99 7.88 13.67 15.92
N HIS A 100 7.09 14.65 16.33
CA HIS A 100 7.37 15.43 17.55
C HIS A 100 7.19 14.63 18.85
N LYS A 101 6.27 13.65 18.85
CA LYS A 101 6.05 12.77 20.00
C LYS A 101 5.38 11.48 19.57
N ALA A 102 5.97 10.34 19.89
CA ALA A 102 5.33 9.03 19.74
C ALA A 102 5.21 8.32 21.09
N GLN A 103 4.04 7.76 21.39
CA GLN A 103 3.81 7.08 22.66
C GLN A 103 2.93 5.84 22.48
N ALA A 104 3.42 4.70 22.98
CA ALA A 104 2.64 3.47 23.08
C ALA A 104 1.43 3.61 24.01
N ARG A 105 0.37 2.87 23.70
CA ARG A 105 -0.89 2.80 24.43
C ARG A 105 -1.21 1.31 24.72
N PRO A 106 -2.05 1.01 25.71
CA PRO A 106 -2.55 -0.34 25.88
C PRO A 106 -3.26 -0.83 24.60
N LEU A 107 -3.07 -2.10 24.22
CA LEU A 107 -3.71 -2.70 23.03
C LEU A 107 -5.24 -2.53 23.06
N SER A 108 -5.84 -2.59 24.25
CA SER A 108 -7.28 -2.37 24.46
C SER A 108 -7.78 -1.01 23.97
N ALA A 109 -6.92 0.02 23.93
CA ALA A 109 -7.33 1.33 23.42
C ALA A 109 -7.69 1.28 21.93
N CYS A 110 -6.94 0.52 21.13
CA CYS A 110 -7.22 0.37 19.71
C CYS A 110 -8.26 -0.73 19.45
N ARG A 111 -8.22 -1.86 20.17
CA ARG A 111 -9.22 -2.94 20.05
C ARG A 111 -10.66 -2.49 20.36
N ASN A 112 -10.80 -1.51 21.26
CA ASN A 112 -12.11 -0.98 21.63
C ASN A 112 -12.58 0.19 20.74
N ASP A 113 -11.76 0.67 19.79
CA ASP A 113 -12.21 1.68 18.82
C ASP A 113 -12.84 0.97 17.60
N PRO A 114 -14.16 1.05 17.40
CA PRO A 114 -14.85 0.32 16.33
C PRO A 114 -14.49 0.84 14.93
N ARG A 115 -13.73 1.93 14.82
CA ARG A 115 -13.28 2.48 13.54
C ARG A 115 -11.92 1.93 13.10
N LEU A 116 -11.25 1.19 13.97
CA LEU A 116 -9.97 0.56 13.74
C LEU A 116 -10.16 -0.94 13.57
N TYR A 117 -9.38 -1.54 12.68
CA TYR A 117 -9.24 -2.97 12.55
C TYR A 117 -7.89 -3.36 13.12
N GLU A 118 -7.85 -4.38 13.97
CA GLU A 118 -6.58 -4.90 14.49
C GLU A 118 -5.78 -5.52 13.34
N PRO A 119 -4.48 -5.18 13.18
CA PRO A 119 -3.64 -5.74 12.14
C PRO A 119 -3.63 -7.26 12.20
N LEU A 120 -3.54 -7.87 11.02
CA LEU A 120 -3.50 -9.33 10.89
C LEU A 120 -2.29 -9.88 11.64
N ARG A 121 -2.50 -11.05 12.25
CA ARG A 121 -1.39 -11.82 12.80
C ARG A 121 -0.70 -12.52 11.63
N GLU A 122 0.63 -12.54 11.67
CA GLU A 122 1.42 -13.35 10.75
C GLU A 122 1.61 -14.75 11.36
N GLU A 123 1.33 -15.78 10.58
CA GLU A 123 1.72 -17.16 10.87
C GLU A 123 2.84 -17.54 9.91
N ASP A 124 3.98 -18.00 10.45
CA ASP A 124 5.20 -18.26 9.68
C ASP A 124 5.66 -17.08 8.80
N GLY A 125 5.39 -15.84 9.25
CA GLY A 125 5.72 -14.61 8.52
C GLY A 125 4.76 -14.24 7.39
N ILE A 126 3.59 -14.90 7.32
CA ILE A 126 2.57 -14.64 6.31
C ILE A 126 1.30 -14.11 7.01
N PRO A 127 0.80 -12.90 6.67
CA PRO A 127 -0.47 -12.41 7.17
C PRO A 127 -1.63 -13.36 6.82
N VAL A 128 -2.47 -13.71 7.81
CA VAL A 128 -3.61 -14.63 7.61
C VAL A 128 -4.93 -13.90 7.81
N LEU A 129 -5.84 -14.03 6.84
CA LEU A 129 -7.20 -13.49 6.95
C LEU A 129 -8.02 -14.25 8.03
N PRO A 130 -8.99 -13.60 8.69
CA PRO A 130 -9.90 -14.28 9.62
C PRO A 130 -10.53 -15.54 8.99
N GLU A 131 -10.71 -16.62 9.77
CA GLU A 131 -11.23 -17.89 9.26
C GLU A 131 -12.61 -17.76 8.58
N ASP A 132 -13.45 -16.82 9.02
CA ASP A 132 -14.78 -16.56 8.47
C ASP A 132 -14.77 -15.62 7.24
N SER A 133 -13.59 -15.30 6.69
CA SER A 133 -13.45 -14.45 5.51
C SER A 133 -14.09 -15.09 4.27
N PRO A 134 -15.00 -14.38 3.57
CA PRO A 134 -15.65 -14.87 2.37
C PRO A 134 -14.65 -15.32 1.29
N ARG A 135 -14.98 -16.41 0.58
CA ARG A 135 -14.21 -16.93 -0.54
C ARG A 135 -14.91 -16.63 -1.87
N PHE A 136 -14.20 -16.01 -2.79
CA PHE A 136 -14.54 -15.92 -4.20
C PHE A 136 -14.01 -17.14 -4.94
N ASN A 137 -14.83 -17.73 -5.82
CA ASN A 137 -14.43 -18.82 -6.70
C ASN A 137 -14.66 -18.38 -8.14
N GLY A 138 -13.57 -18.08 -8.86
CA GLY A 138 -13.61 -17.65 -10.25
C GLY A 138 -12.98 -18.66 -11.20
N PRO A 139 -13.04 -18.42 -12.51
CA PRO A 139 -12.34 -19.25 -13.48
C PRO A 139 -10.83 -19.12 -13.34
N GLY A 140 -10.13 -20.23 -13.06
CA GLY A 140 -8.67 -20.30 -13.00
C GLY A 140 -8.08 -20.05 -11.60
N PHE A 141 -8.78 -19.33 -10.74
CA PHE A 141 -8.34 -19.09 -9.36
C PHE A 141 -9.49 -18.74 -8.40
N SER A 142 -9.23 -18.96 -7.11
CA SER A 142 -10.08 -18.54 -6.00
C SER A 142 -9.27 -17.72 -5.00
N LEU A 143 -9.92 -16.86 -4.21
CA LEU A 143 -9.29 -16.08 -3.14
C LEU A 143 -10.25 -15.83 -1.99
N GLN A 144 -9.73 -15.49 -0.82
CA GLN A 144 -10.48 -14.92 0.29
C GLN A 144 -10.29 -13.40 0.35
N SER A 145 -11.33 -12.71 0.80
CA SER A 145 -11.31 -11.26 1.02
C SER A 145 -11.85 -10.92 2.41
N PRO A 146 -11.40 -9.83 3.05
CA PRO A 146 -11.97 -9.41 4.32
C PRO A 146 -13.47 -9.13 4.20
N LYS A 147 -14.20 -9.40 5.27
CA LYS A 147 -15.64 -9.20 5.33
C LYS A 147 -16.00 -7.73 5.09
N GLY A 148 -17.02 -7.50 4.27
CA GLY A 148 -17.52 -6.15 3.95
C GLY A 148 -16.82 -5.46 2.77
N TRP A 149 -15.69 -5.99 2.28
CA TRP A 149 -15.10 -5.50 1.04
C TRP A 149 -16.02 -5.81 -0.13
N LYS A 150 -16.16 -4.85 -1.05
CA LYS A 150 -16.97 -5.02 -2.25
C LYS A 150 -16.10 -5.66 -3.34
N LEU A 151 -16.59 -6.74 -3.92
CA LEU A 151 -15.92 -7.45 -5.00
C LEU A 151 -16.72 -7.30 -6.29
N SER A 152 -16.03 -6.96 -7.38
CA SER A 152 -16.58 -6.96 -8.74
C SER A 152 -15.63 -7.63 -9.71
N GLN A 153 -16.19 -8.27 -10.74
CA GLN A 153 -15.41 -8.93 -11.78
C GLN A 153 -15.70 -8.27 -13.13
N THR A 154 -14.67 -8.04 -13.93
CA THR A 154 -14.80 -7.56 -15.31
C THR A 154 -13.77 -8.27 -16.16
N GLN A 155 -14.24 -8.99 -17.18
CA GLN A 155 -13.41 -9.86 -18.02
C GLN A 155 -12.60 -10.87 -17.16
N ASN A 156 -11.28 -10.89 -17.32
CA ASN A 156 -10.32 -11.71 -16.59
C ASN A 156 -9.78 -11.02 -15.32
N CYS A 157 -10.36 -9.90 -14.91
CA CYS A 157 -9.92 -9.13 -13.77
C CYS A 157 -10.97 -9.07 -12.66
N LEU A 158 -10.48 -8.98 -11.43
CA LEU A 158 -11.19 -8.89 -10.19
C LEU A 158 -10.78 -7.59 -9.49
N THR A 159 -11.76 -6.82 -9.06
CA THR A 159 -11.57 -5.61 -8.27
C THR A 159 -12.12 -5.82 -6.88
N LEU A 160 -11.31 -5.51 -5.87
CA LEU A 160 -11.71 -5.46 -4.48
C LEU A 160 -11.63 -4.01 -3.99
N ASP A 161 -12.72 -3.52 -3.41
CA ASP A 161 -12.84 -2.19 -2.84
C ASP A 161 -12.99 -2.30 -1.32
N HIS A 162 -12.10 -1.62 -0.59
CA HIS A 162 -12.23 -1.43 0.85
C HIS A 162 -13.52 -0.63 1.16
N PRO A 163 -14.25 -0.91 2.27
CA PRO A 163 -15.50 -0.21 2.60
C PRO A 163 -15.38 1.31 2.72
N LYS A 164 -14.17 1.81 3.00
CA LYS A 164 -13.84 3.24 3.06
C LYS A 164 -12.99 3.71 1.88
N LYS A 165 -12.99 2.97 0.75
CA LYS A 165 -12.33 3.40 -0.49
C LYS A 165 -12.79 4.81 -0.84
N ARG A 166 -11.87 5.69 -1.25
CA ARG A 166 -12.24 7.06 -1.62
C ARG A 166 -13.11 7.05 -2.87
N PRO A 167 -14.04 8.01 -3.05
CA PRO A 167 -14.89 8.07 -4.23
C PRO A 167 -14.15 8.06 -5.56
N ASN A 168 -12.95 8.65 -5.59
CA ASN A 168 -12.15 8.86 -6.80
C ASN A 168 -11.03 7.82 -6.97
N GLU A 169 -10.95 6.84 -6.08
CA GLU A 169 -10.05 5.68 -6.24
C GLU A 169 -10.72 4.64 -7.15
N GLU A 170 -10.04 4.24 -8.22
CA GLU A 170 -10.57 3.26 -9.17
C GLU A 170 -10.84 1.91 -8.48
N TYR A 171 -9.89 1.44 -7.67
CA TYR A 171 -9.98 0.22 -6.87
C TYR A 171 -9.13 0.30 -5.60
N THR A 172 -9.30 -0.62 -4.66
CA THR A 172 -8.31 -0.82 -3.59
C THR A 172 -7.24 -1.83 -4.00
N LEU A 173 -7.67 -2.99 -4.52
CA LEU A 173 -6.81 -4.03 -5.07
C LEU A 173 -7.41 -4.53 -6.38
N HIS A 174 -6.59 -4.56 -7.43
CA HIS A 174 -6.95 -5.13 -8.71
C HIS A 174 -6.13 -6.39 -8.94
N LEU A 175 -6.76 -7.44 -9.45
CA LEU A 175 -6.10 -8.70 -9.77
C LEU A 175 -6.58 -9.17 -11.14
N CYS A 176 -5.66 -9.47 -12.05
CA CYS A 176 -6.00 -10.02 -13.33
C CYS A 176 -5.32 -11.35 -13.60
N LEU A 177 -6.11 -12.29 -14.11
CA LEU A 177 -5.62 -13.56 -14.59
C LEU A 177 -4.92 -13.38 -15.94
N ARG A 178 -3.73 -13.96 -16.07
CA ARG A 178 -2.94 -14.02 -17.31
C ARG A 178 -2.63 -15.47 -17.65
N GLN A 179 -2.32 -15.67 -18.93
CA GLN A 179 -1.78 -16.89 -19.49
C GLN A 179 -0.52 -16.51 -20.26
N GLY A 180 0.62 -17.05 -19.86
CA GLY A 180 1.91 -16.70 -20.47
C GLY A 180 3.08 -17.20 -19.64
N SER A 181 4.25 -16.61 -19.87
CA SER A 181 5.42 -16.85 -19.04
C SER A 181 5.49 -15.91 -17.84
N LEU A 182 6.28 -16.27 -16.84
CA LEU A 182 6.58 -15.43 -15.68
C LEU A 182 7.13 -14.07 -16.13
N GLU A 183 8.03 -14.06 -17.11
CA GLU A 183 8.69 -12.85 -17.62
C GLU A 183 7.70 -11.89 -18.26
N GLN A 184 6.77 -12.40 -19.08
CA GLN A 184 5.73 -11.57 -19.71
C GLN A 184 4.83 -10.90 -18.65
N ALA A 185 4.43 -11.66 -17.63
CA ALA A 185 3.61 -11.12 -16.54
C ALA A 185 4.41 -10.16 -15.63
N ALA A 186 5.72 -10.38 -15.48
CA ALA A 186 6.62 -9.51 -14.71
C ALA A 186 6.83 -8.15 -15.40
N GLU A 187 6.93 -8.13 -16.73
CA GLU A 187 7.05 -6.90 -17.51
C GLU A 187 5.85 -5.97 -17.33
N GLU A 188 4.61 -6.50 -17.17
CA GLU A 188 3.41 -5.71 -16.88
C GLU A 188 3.52 -4.90 -15.57
N LEU A 189 4.31 -5.39 -14.61
CA LEU A 189 4.58 -4.75 -13.33
C LEU A 189 5.87 -3.92 -13.32
N PHE A 190 6.51 -3.77 -14.48
CA PHE A 190 7.85 -3.18 -14.62
C PHE A 190 8.91 -3.88 -13.79
N PHE A 191 8.76 -5.19 -13.59
CA PHE A 191 9.80 -6.03 -13.00
C PHE A 191 10.77 -6.46 -14.08
N TYR A 192 12.05 -6.40 -13.77
CA TYR A 192 13.13 -6.79 -14.68
C TYR A 192 14.25 -7.47 -13.90
N GLN A 193 15.07 -8.25 -14.61
CA GLN A 193 16.22 -8.93 -14.03
C GLN A 193 17.49 -8.09 -14.19
N GLU A 194 18.20 -7.87 -13.09
CA GLU A 194 19.52 -7.24 -13.08
C GLU A 194 20.47 -8.08 -12.21
N ASN A 195 21.52 -8.62 -12.81
CA ASN A 195 22.52 -9.46 -12.13
C ASN A 195 21.92 -10.65 -11.33
N GLY A 196 20.82 -11.24 -11.81
CA GLY A 196 20.14 -12.36 -11.17
C GLY A 196 19.18 -11.97 -10.05
N VAL A 197 18.95 -10.67 -9.82
CA VAL A 197 17.99 -10.13 -8.85
C VAL A 197 16.83 -9.50 -9.62
N TRP A 198 15.60 -9.80 -9.20
CA TRP A 198 14.43 -9.08 -9.69
C TRP A 198 14.42 -7.67 -9.12
N MET A 199 14.27 -6.68 -9.99
CA MET A 199 14.22 -5.27 -9.68
C MET A 199 12.91 -4.69 -10.22
N ARG A 200 12.36 -3.68 -9.55
CA ARG A 200 11.22 -2.90 -10.06
C ARG A 200 11.67 -1.49 -10.42
N SER A 201 11.26 -1.01 -11.59
CA SER A 201 11.35 0.41 -11.94
C SER A 201 10.25 1.24 -11.29
N ALA A 202 10.59 2.41 -10.74
CA ALA A 202 9.64 3.37 -10.15
C ALA A 202 9.62 4.73 -10.86
N GLY A 203 9.82 4.74 -12.17
CA GLY A 203 9.79 5.97 -12.95
C GLY A 203 10.92 6.92 -12.56
N ARG A 204 10.66 7.88 -11.67
CA ARG A 204 11.65 8.87 -11.21
C ARG A 204 12.42 8.47 -9.96
N ASP A 205 11.93 7.49 -9.21
CA ASP A 205 12.63 6.98 -8.03
C ASP A 205 13.62 5.88 -8.40
N ALA A 206 14.60 5.64 -7.52
CA ALA A 206 15.56 4.57 -7.70
C ALA A 206 14.85 3.20 -7.78
N PRO A 207 15.31 2.27 -8.66
CA PRO A 207 14.82 0.92 -8.67
C PRO A 207 15.00 0.25 -7.30
N SER A 208 14.07 -0.64 -6.94
CA SER A 208 14.13 -1.40 -5.69
C SER A 208 14.12 -2.90 -5.97
N PRO A 209 14.76 -3.72 -5.12
CA PRO A 209 14.70 -5.16 -5.25
C PRO A 209 13.27 -5.65 -5.01
N VAL A 210 12.86 -6.61 -5.84
CA VAL A 210 11.59 -7.33 -5.74
C VAL A 210 11.81 -8.55 -4.86
N GLN A 211 10.86 -8.79 -3.97
CA GLN A 211 10.91 -9.90 -3.03
C GLN A 211 10.28 -11.14 -3.66
N ASP A 212 10.95 -12.28 -3.54
CA ASP A 212 10.36 -13.58 -3.84
C ASP A 212 9.31 -13.91 -2.77
N ILE A 213 8.12 -14.31 -3.21
CA ILE A 213 7.03 -14.80 -2.36
C ILE A 213 6.59 -16.19 -2.83
N SER A 214 5.93 -16.94 -1.96
CA SER A 214 5.38 -18.24 -2.34
C SER A 214 4.14 -18.55 -1.55
N GLY A 215 3.27 -19.37 -2.14
CA GLY A 215 2.09 -19.85 -1.46
C GLY A 215 1.67 -21.22 -1.99
N PRO A 216 0.46 -21.68 -1.63
CA PRO A 216 0.04 -23.04 -1.93
C PRO A 216 -0.10 -23.29 -3.44
N GLY A 217 0.91 -23.95 -4.01
CA GLY A 217 0.96 -24.33 -5.42
C GLY A 217 1.43 -23.24 -6.37
N TRP A 218 2.02 -22.14 -5.87
CA TRP A 218 2.54 -21.06 -6.71
C TRP A 218 3.79 -20.41 -6.10
N LYS A 219 4.60 -19.82 -6.97
CA LYS A 219 5.70 -18.91 -6.62
C LYS A 219 5.38 -17.52 -7.14
N GLY A 220 6.02 -16.50 -6.62
CA GLY A 220 5.70 -15.15 -7.03
C GLY A 220 6.76 -14.12 -6.70
N LEU A 221 6.45 -12.90 -7.11
CA LEU A 221 7.27 -11.72 -6.98
C LEU A 221 6.42 -10.60 -6.38
N ARG A 222 7.01 -9.80 -5.49
CA ARG A 222 6.30 -8.69 -4.83
C ARG A 222 7.20 -7.49 -4.61
N ALA A 223 6.68 -6.30 -4.83
CA ALA A 223 7.30 -5.06 -4.41
C ALA A 223 6.27 -4.11 -3.78
N TYR A 224 6.72 -3.32 -2.81
CA TYR A 224 6.07 -2.09 -2.41
C TYR A 224 6.95 -0.96 -2.84
N GLN A 225 6.42 -0.03 -3.63
CA GLN A 225 7.24 1.08 -4.07
C GLN A 225 6.35 2.25 -4.49
N THR A 226 6.94 3.44 -4.50
CA THR A 226 6.26 4.66 -4.90
C THR A 226 5.54 4.46 -6.24
N CYS A 227 4.33 5.01 -6.29
CA CYS A 227 3.49 5.06 -7.46
C CYS A 227 2.77 6.40 -7.53
N GLY A 228 2.13 6.65 -8.67
CA GLY A 228 1.27 7.80 -8.84
C GLY A 228 0.02 7.67 -7.95
N ILE A 229 -0.36 8.79 -7.33
CA ILE A 229 -1.72 8.98 -6.85
C ILE A 229 -2.44 9.86 -7.85
N SER A 230 -3.55 9.36 -8.39
CA SER A 230 -4.40 10.11 -9.31
C SER A 230 -5.77 10.32 -8.68
N ASP A 231 -6.29 11.53 -8.84
CA ASP A 231 -7.68 11.86 -8.59
C ASP A 231 -8.28 12.34 -9.92
N GLU A 232 -9.19 11.54 -10.48
CA GLU A 232 -9.78 11.78 -11.80
C GLU A 232 -10.65 13.04 -11.86
N GLU A 233 -11.28 13.41 -10.75
CA GLU A 233 -12.20 14.56 -10.67
C GLU A 233 -11.44 15.89 -10.67
N THR A 234 -10.33 15.93 -9.95
CA THR A 234 -9.48 17.12 -9.82
C THR A 234 -8.38 17.20 -10.89
N GLY A 235 -8.15 16.10 -11.62
CA GLY A 235 -7.02 15.96 -12.54
C GLY A 235 -5.66 15.99 -11.83
N PHE A 236 -5.64 15.73 -10.52
CA PHE A 236 -4.44 15.76 -9.72
C PHE A 236 -3.64 14.48 -9.92
N HIS A 237 -2.42 14.60 -10.42
CA HIS A 237 -1.43 13.52 -10.48
C HIS A 237 -0.25 13.91 -9.61
N ALA A 238 -0.11 13.29 -8.45
CA ALA A 238 1.08 13.45 -7.62
C ALA A 238 1.87 12.15 -7.50
N TYR A 239 3.17 12.34 -7.30
CA TYR A 239 4.06 11.29 -6.86
C TYR A 239 4.02 11.29 -5.34
N GLY A 240 3.77 10.14 -4.71
CA GLY A 240 3.84 10.06 -3.25
C GLY A 240 2.94 9.05 -2.55
N GLY A 241 2.19 8.22 -3.27
CA GLY A 241 1.62 7.01 -2.68
C GLY A 241 2.58 5.83 -2.84
N THR A 242 2.39 4.78 -2.06
CA THR A 242 3.12 3.51 -2.21
C THR A 242 2.12 2.45 -2.66
N CYS A 243 2.45 1.71 -3.71
CA CYS A 243 1.58 0.66 -4.24
C CYS A 243 2.17 -0.71 -3.94
N LEU A 244 1.30 -1.69 -3.74
CA LEU A 244 1.64 -3.09 -3.89
C LEU A 244 1.66 -3.43 -5.38
N MET A 245 2.70 -4.14 -5.80
CA MET A 245 2.76 -4.83 -7.09
C MET A 245 3.13 -6.28 -6.81
N ALA A 246 2.34 -7.23 -7.29
CA ALA A 246 2.56 -8.64 -7.07
C ALA A 246 2.23 -9.50 -8.29
N LEU A 247 3.05 -10.52 -8.52
CA LEU A 247 2.86 -11.54 -9.53
C LEU A 247 2.87 -12.90 -8.84
N LEU A 248 1.81 -13.68 -9.02
CA LEU A 248 1.73 -15.06 -8.55
C LEU A 248 1.67 -15.97 -9.78
N ASP A 249 2.53 -16.98 -9.84
CA ASP A 249 2.67 -17.90 -10.96
C ASP A 249 2.55 -19.35 -10.50
N SER A 250 1.57 -20.04 -11.09
CA SER A 250 1.37 -21.49 -10.95
C SER A 250 2.21 -22.32 -11.94
N GLY A 251 2.97 -21.66 -12.82
CA GLY A 251 3.69 -22.25 -13.95
C GLY A 251 2.88 -22.30 -15.25
N ARG A 252 1.60 -21.92 -15.21
CA ARG A 252 0.71 -21.86 -16.39
C ARG A 252 -0.23 -20.66 -16.35
N LEU A 253 -0.83 -20.43 -15.19
CA LEU A 253 -1.68 -19.28 -14.93
C LEU A 253 -0.93 -18.33 -14.02
N GLN A 254 -1.03 -17.04 -14.33
CA GLN A 254 -0.52 -15.98 -13.49
C GLN A 254 -1.65 -15.10 -12.98
N VAL A 255 -1.51 -14.59 -11.76
CA VAL A 255 -2.30 -13.47 -11.28
C VAL A 255 -1.35 -12.30 -11.12
N VAL A 256 -1.57 -11.26 -11.92
CA VAL A 256 -0.94 -9.95 -11.76
C VAL A 256 -1.85 -9.13 -10.87
N ALA A 257 -1.32 -8.57 -9.79
CA ALA A 257 -2.08 -7.81 -8.82
C ALA A 257 -1.37 -6.50 -8.46
N ASP A 258 -2.16 -5.44 -8.31
CA ASP A 258 -1.66 -4.14 -7.90
C ASP A 258 -2.70 -3.36 -7.07
N SER A 259 -2.21 -2.45 -6.24
CA SER A 259 -3.04 -1.58 -5.39
C SER A 259 -2.89 -0.12 -5.78
N VAL A 260 -3.87 0.71 -5.40
CA VAL A 260 -3.72 2.17 -5.48
C VAL A 260 -2.81 2.71 -4.39
N GLY A 261 -2.17 3.85 -4.65
CA GLY A 261 -1.16 4.44 -3.76
C GLY A 261 -1.68 5.01 -2.44
N PHE A 262 -2.99 5.02 -2.21
CA PHE A 262 -3.60 5.56 -0.99
C PHE A 262 -3.91 4.49 0.07
N PHE A 263 -4.06 3.23 -0.33
CA PHE A 263 -4.37 2.14 0.60
C PHE A 263 -3.07 1.45 1.03
N GLN A 264 -2.70 1.60 2.30
CA GLN A 264 -1.40 1.15 2.82
C GLN A 264 -1.50 0.00 3.83
N ASP A 265 -2.68 -0.61 4.03
CA ASP A 265 -2.80 -1.84 4.82
C ASP A 265 -2.32 -3.04 3.97
N PHE A 266 -1.00 -3.10 3.78
CA PHE A 266 -0.35 -4.11 2.96
C PHE A 266 -0.41 -5.50 3.57
N ALA A 267 -0.53 -5.62 4.90
CA ALA A 267 -0.72 -6.90 5.56
C ALA A 267 -2.04 -7.54 5.12
N THR A 268 -3.12 -6.77 5.05
CA THR A 268 -4.40 -7.26 4.52
C THR A 268 -4.29 -7.64 3.04
N LEU A 269 -3.62 -6.82 2.22
CA LEU A 269 -3.44 -7.15 0.80
C LEU A 269 -2.62 -8.43 0.61
N ASP A 270 -1.54 -8.60 1.38
CA ASP A 270 -0.74 -9.82 1.38
C ASP A 270 -1.54 -11.04 1.78
N ALA A 271 -2.39 -10.92 2.81
CA ALA A 271 -3.22 -12.02 3.25
C ALA A 271 -4.21 -12.45 2.16
N ILE A 272 -4.77 -11.48 1.42
CA ILE A 272 -5.59 -11.75 0.23
C ILE A 272 -4.75 -12.51 -0.81
N LEU A 273 -3.54 -12.05 -1.14
CA LEU A 273 -2.68 -12.73 -2.11
C LEU A 273 -2.32 -14.16 -1.67
N HIS A 274 -1.95 -14.37 -0.39
CA HIS A 274 -1.60 -15.68 0.15
C HIS A 274 -2.79 -16.64 0.27
N SER A 275 -4.02 -16.10 0.25
CA SER A 275 -5.25 -16.91 0.18
C SER A 275 -5.54 -17.46 -1.23
N ILE A 276 -4.83 -16.98 -2.26
CA ILE A 276 -5.05 -17.38 -3.65
C ILE A 276 -4.74 -18.86 -3.82
N ARG A 277 -5.65 -19.56 -4.50
CA ARG A 277 -5.47 -20.93 -4.97
C ARG A 277 -5.80 -20.97 -6.45
N PHE A 278 -4.89 -21.51 -7.26
CA PHE A 278 -5.15 -21.78 -8.66
C PHE A 278 -5.97 -23.07 -8.82
N ASP A 279 -6.82 -23.12 -9.83
CA ASP A 279 -7.56 -24.33 -10.15
C ASP A 279 -6.59 -25.46 -10.52
N PRO A 280 -6.83 -26.72 -10.06
CA PRO A 280 -5.99 -27.85 -10.40
C PRO A 280 -6.01 -28.10 -11.91
N VAL A 281 -4.84 -28.43 -12.47
CA VAL A 281 -4.71 -28.78 -13.90
C VAL A 281 -5.61 -29.99 -14.20
N PRO A 282 -6.53 -29.92 -15.19
CA PRO A 282 -7.28 -31.08 -15.63
C PRO A 282 -6.31 -32.19 -16.05
N ALA A 283 -6.52 -33.41 -15.54
CA ALA A 283 -5.60 -34.56 -15.71
C ALA A 283 -5.20 -34.85 -17.18
N ALA A 284 -6.02 -34.45 -18.16
CA ALA A 284 -5.76 -34.64 -19.58
C ALA A 284 -4.59 -33.81 -20.15
N GLN A 285 -4.04 -32.84 -19.41
CA GLN A 285 -2.93 -31.99 -19.85
C GLN A 285 -1.61 -32.26 -19.11
N GLN A 286 -1.53 -33.36 -18.34
CA GLN A 286 -0.34 -33.73 -17.57
C GLN A 286 0.69 -34.58 -18.35
N ASN A 287 0.44 -34.89 -19.63
CA ASN A 287 1.38 -35.63 -20.47
C ASN A 287 2.15 -34.67 -21.40
N PRO A 288 3.40 -34.29 -21.07
CA PRO A 288 4.31 -33.77 -22.06
C PRO A 288 4.76 -34.94 -22.96
N HIS A 289 4.63 -34.75 -24.27
CA HIS A 289 5.43 -35.51 -25.24
C HIS A 289 6.90 -35.09 -25.14
#